data_AF-A0A7X8CZF5-F1
#
_entry.id   AF-A0A7X8CZF5-F1
#
_cell.length_a   1.000
_cell.length_b   1.000
_cell.length_c   1.000
_cell.angle_alpha   90.00
_cell.angle_beta   90.00
_cell.angle_gamma   90.00
#
_symmetry.space_group_name_H-M   'P 1'
#
loop_
_entity.id
_entity.type
_entity.pdbx_description
1 polymer ?
#
loop_
_entity_poly.entity_id
_entity_poly.type
_entity_poly.pdbx_seq_one_letter_code
_entity_poly.pdbx_strand_id
1 'polypeptide(L)'
;ARGEDWRAVSRAAFGGAGSWGNGGAMRAAPIGAWYAGDPALAAAEGAASAEPTHAHPEGIDGAAAVAAAAAYTAGTAREGAACFDRNSFFSAVLDVLGPSRVREGIGKAQNLGDVPAARAAWSLGSGMAVAAFDTVPFCLWVAARRPFDYAAALREAAAGIDRDTTCAIVGGIVVLSDPGGVPEAWARAAEPLPDSITRKLLES
;
A
#
# COMPACT_ATOMS: atom_id res chain seq x y z
N ALA A 1 -17.05 16.31 19.40
CA ALA A 1 -17.62 15.83 18.11
C ALA A 1 -19.10 15.53 18.32
N ARG A 2 -20.01 15.90 17.39
CA ARG A 2 -21.47 15.84 17.59
C ARG A 2 -22.12 14.45 17.38
N GLY A 3 -21.35 13.37 17.34
CA GLY A 3 -21.88 12.00 17.28
C GLY A 3 -22.66 11.66 15.99
N GLU A 4 -22.38 12.36 14.90
CA GLU A 4 -23.02 12.13 13.60
C GLU A 4 -22.57 10.80 12.98
N ASP A 5 -23.42 10.17 12.16
CA ASP A 5 -23.09 8.92 11.46
C ASP A 5 -21.89 9.15 10.53
N TRP A 6 -20.80 8.42 10.79
CA TRP A 6 -19.56 8.54 10.03
C TRP A 6 -19.78 8.27 8.53
N ARG A 7 -20.77 7.45 8.16
CA ARG A 7 -21.09 7.17 6.76
C ARG A 7 -21.61 8.40 6.04
N ALA A 8 -22.43 9.20 6.72
CA ALA A 8 -22.94 10.46 6.18
C ALA A 8 -21.83 11.52 6.09
N VAL A 9 -21.01 11.63 7.14
CA VAL A 9 -19.93 12.63 7.21
C VAL A 9 -18.82 12.36 6.17
N SER A 10 -18.35 11.12 6.05
CA SER A 10 -17.29 10.74 5.10
C SER A 10 -17.70 10.96 3.65
N ARG A 11 -18.96 10.68 3.31
CA ARG A 11 -19.51 10.90 1.97
C ARG A 11 -19.81 12.38 1.68
N ALA A 12 -20.19 13.16 2.69
CA ALA A 12 -20.47 14.59 2.53
C ALA A 12 -19.22 15.44 2.28
N ALA A 13 -18.03 14.93 2.62
CA ALA A 13 -16.76 15.58 2.30
C ALA A 13 -16.59 15.77 0.77
N PHE A 14 -15.85 16.81 0.38
CA PHE A 14 -15.52 17.13 -1.03
C PHE A 14 -16.75 17.26 -1.95
N GLY A 15 -17.80 17.93 -1.48
CA GLY A 15 -19.00 18.19 -2.28
C GLY A 15 -19.89 16.95 -2.49
N GLY A 16 -19.80 15.95 -1.61
CA GLY A 16 -20.65 14.76 -1.66
C GLY A 16 -20.01 13.53 -2.33
N ALA A 17 -18.76 13.64 -2.80
CA ALA A 17 -18.05 12.56 -3.49
C ALA A 17 -17.17 11.69 -2.56
N GLY A 18 -16.85 12.18 -1.35
CA GLY A 18 -15.84 11.58 -0.48
C GLY A 18 -14.40 11.80 -0.98
N SER A 19 -13.41 11.46 -0.14
CA SER A 19 -11.99 11.62 -0.48
C SER A 19 -11.47 10.47 -1.34
N TRP A 20 -10.85 10.78 -2.49
CA TRP A 20 -10.06 9.86 -3.31
C TRP A 20 -8.58 9.77 -2.87
N GLY A 21 -8.26 10.35 -1.71
CA GLY A 21 -6.91 10.44 -1.19
C GLY A 21 -6.22 9.08 -1.03
N ASN A 22 -4.89 9.10 -1.03
CA ASN A 22 -4.04 7.93 -0.81
C ASN A 22 -3.91 7.54 0.69
N GLY A 23 -4.54 8.29 1.60
CA GLY A 23 -4.42 8.09 3.05
C GLY A 23 -4.98 6.75 3.53
N GLY A 24 -5.96 6.16 2.85
CA GLY A 24 -6.40 4.79 3.09
C GLY A 24 -5.31 3.76 2.74
N ALA A 25 -4.66 3.95 1.60
CA ALA A 25 -3.62 3.06 1.10
C ALA A 25 -2.36 3.04 1.98
N MET A 26 -1.90 4.21 2.45
CA MET A 26 -0.65 4.32 3.24
C MET A 26 -0.64 3.57 4.58
N ARG A 27 -1.80 3.11 5.04
CA ARG A 27 -1.97 2.37 6.31
C ARG A 27 -2.56 0.97 6.13
N ALA A 28 -2.70 0.49 4.89
CA ALA A 28 -3.38 -0.77 4.60
C ALA A 28 -2.46 -2.01 4.67
N ALA A 29 -1.14 -1.83 4.61
CA ALA A 29 -0.20 -2.97 4.61
C ALA A 29 -0.31 -3.89 5.83
N PRO A 30 -0.53 -3.40 7.08
CA PRO A 30 -0.76 -4.29 8.23
C PRO A 30 -1.98 -5.20 8.10
N ILE A 31 -3.02 -4.78 7.37
CA ILE A 31 -4.21 -5.61 7.09
C ILE A 31 -3.79 -6.80 6.21
N GLY A 32 -3.01 -6.54 5.17
CA GLY A 32 -2.48 -7.61 4.32
C GLY A 32 -1.55 -8.57 5.08
N ALA A 33 -0.69 -8.05 5.96
CA ALA A 33 0.16 -8.87 6.82
C ALA A 33 -0.66 -9.83 7.72
N TRP A 34 -1.79 -9.36 8.24
CA TRP A 34 -2.71 -10.17 9.05
C TRP A 34 -3.35 -11.30 8.22
N TYR A 35 -3.83 -10.97 7.03
CA TYR A 35 -4.46 -11.91 6.08
C TYR A 35 -3.46 -12.52 5.08
N ALA A 36 -2.22 -12.75 5.52
CA ALA A 36 -1.16 -13.28 4.66
C ALA A 36 -1.57 -14.59 3.98
N GLY A 37 -1.45 -14.62 2.64
CA GLY A 37 -1.89 -15.71 1.79
C GLY A 37 -3.34 -15.61 1.27
N ASP A 38 -4.11 -14.59 1.69
CA ASP A 38 -5.48 -14.35 1.20
C ASP A 38 -5.66 -12.89 0.71
N PRO A 39 -5.24 -12.59 -0.53
CA PRO A 39 -5.38 -11.26 -1.11
C PRO A 39 -6.83 -10.79 -1.24
N ALA A 40 -7.79 -11.70 -1.41
CA ALA A 40 -9.21 -11.36 -1.57
C ALA A 40 -9.82 -10.87 -0.25
N LEU A 41 -9.57 -11.59 0.85
CA LEU A 41 -10.01 -11.15 2.16
C LEU A 41 -9.29 -9.87 2.60
N ALA A 42 -7.97 -9.80 2.36
CA ALA A 42 -7.21 -8.59 2.63
C ALA A 42 -7.74 -7.36 1.88
N ALA A 43 -8.13 -7.51 0.61
CA ALA A 43 -8.71 -6.44 -0.18
C ALA A 43 -10.04 -5.94 0.41
N ALA A 44 -10.93 -6.86 0.78
CA ALA A 44 -12.22 -6.54 1.38
C ALA A 44 -12.05 -5.76 2.70
N GLU A 45 -11.13 -6.21 3.56
CA GLU A 45 -10.84 -5.57 4.84
C GLU A 45 -10.10 -4.24 4.66
N GLY A 46 -9.20 -4.16 3.67
CA GLY A 46 -8.56 -2.92 3.25
C GLY A 46 -9.58 -1.87 2.82
N ALA A 47 -10.53 -2.25 1.96
CA ALA A 47 -11.63 -1.41 1.53
C ALA A 47 -12.50 -0.92 2.71
N ALA A 48 -12.91 -1.85 3.59
CA ALA A 48 -13.70 -1.52 4.78
C ALA A 48 -12.99 -0.55 5.72
N SER A 49 -11.66 -0.67 5.88
CA SER A 49 -10.85 0.23 6.71
C SER A 49 -10.73 1.66 6.17
N ALA A 50 -10.90 1.83 4.85
CA ALA A 50 -10.77 3.11 4.18
C ALA A 50 -12.08 3.90 4.19
N GLU A 51 -13.23 3.22 4.09
CA GLU A 51 -14.58 3.81 3.97
C GLU A 51 -14.85 4.96 4.97
N PRO A 52 -14.45 4.88 6.26
CA PRO A 52 -14.70 5.94 7.23
C PRO A 52 -14.04 7.28 6.94
N THR A 53 -13.03 7.30 6.08
CA THR A 53 -12.20 8.50 5.84
C THR A 53 -12.02 8.81 4.36
N HIS A 54 -12.17 7.81 3.49
CA HIS A 54 -11.92 7.86 2.06
C HIS A 54 -13.07 7.14 1.35
N ALA A 55 -14.29 7.68 1.45
CA ALA A 55 -15.49 7.05 0.89
C ALA A 55 -15.57 7.07 -0.65
N HIS A 56 -14.64 7.74 -1.34
CA HIS A 56 -14.61 7.72 -2.80
C HIS A 56 -14.07 6.36 -3.29
N PRO A 57 -14.66 5.75 -4.35
CA PRO A 57 -14.23 4.45 -4.86
C PRO A 57 -12.72 4.33 -5.11
N GLU A 58 -12.09 5.33 -5.74
CA GLU A 58 -10.64 5.36 -5.95
C GLU A 58 -9.82 5.27 -4.64
N GLY A 59 -10.27 5.91 -3.56
CA GLY A 59 -9.58 5.85 -2.26
C GLY A 59 -9.73 4.48 -1.59
N ILE A 60 -10.91 3.87 -1.74
CA ILE A 60 -11.22 2.51 -1.27
C ILE A 60 -10.38 1.48 -2.03
N ASP A 61 -10.36 1.57 -3.37
CA ASP A 61 -9.59 0.68 -4.24
C ASP A 61 -8.08 0.79 -3.97
N GLY A 62 -7.59 2.00 -3.66
CA GLY A 62 -6.20 2.18 -3.24
C GLY A 62 -5.84 1.39 -1.98
N ALA A 63 -6.72 1.39 -0.97
CA ALA A 63 -6.52 0.62 0.25
C ALA A 63 -6.65 -0.89 0.02
N ALA A 64 -7.65 -1.31 -0.74
CA ALA A 64 -7.83 -2.70 -1.14
C ALA A 64 -6.60 -3.24 -1.88
N ALA A 65 -6.07 -2.48 -2.84
CA ALA A 65 -4.91 -2.87 -3.62
C ALA A 65 -3.64 -3.07 -2.77
N VAL A 66 -3.36 -2.14 -1.84
CA VAL A 66 -2.20 -2.24 -0.95
C VAL A 66 -2.34 -3.40 0.04
N ALA A 67 -3.53 -3.63 0.59
CA ALA A 67 -3.78 -4.77 1.46
C ALA A 67 -3.61 -6.12 0.72
N ALA A 68 -4.16 -6.25 -0.49
CA ALA A 68 -4.00 -7.43 -1.32
C ALA A 68 -2.52 -7.71 -1.67
N ALA A 69 -1.79 -6.67 -2.05
CA ALA A 69 -0.35 -6.75 -2.34
C ALA A 69 0.44 -7.23 -1.11
N ALA A 70 0.19 -6.64 0.05
CA ALA A 70 0.83 -7.04 1.30
C ALA A 70 0.48 -8.49 1.70
N ALA A 71 -0.76 -8.94 1.50
CA ALA A 71 -1.17 -10.30 1.78
C ALA A 71 -0.48 -11.34 0.87
N TYR A 72 -0.36 -11.04 -0.42
CA TYR A 72 0.41 -11.88 -1.34
C TYR A 72 1.89 -11.94 -0.93
N THR A 73 2.50 -10.79 -0.66
CA THR A 73 3.91 -10.72 -0.25
C THR A 73 4.18 -11.49 1.04
N ALA A 74 3.34 -11.32 2.05
CA ALA A 74 3.47 -12.05 3.32
C ALA A 74 3.19 -13.55 3.16
N GLY A 75 2.23 -13.94 2.31
CA GLY A 75 1.95 -15.34 2.00
C GLY A 75 3.14 -16.04 1.35
N THR A 76 3.68 -15.45 0.28
CA THR A 76 4.86 -15.99 -0.40
C THR A 76 6.10 -16.02 0.49
N ALA A 77 6.29 -15.04 1.38
CA ALA A 77 7.38 -15.06 2.36
C ALA A 77 7.32 -16.27 3.32
N ARG A 78 6.11 -16.72 3.72
CA ARG A 78 5.91 -17.92 4.56
C ARG A 78 6.27 -19.22 3.83
N GLU A 79 6.12 -19.24 2.51
CA GLU A 79 6.45 -20.39 1.66
C GLU A 79 7.93 -20.38 1.21
N GLY A 80 8.56 -19.20 1.22
CA GLY A 80 9.97 -18.97 0.92
C GLY A 80 10.17 -17.98 -0.23
N ALA A 81 11.30 -17.27 -0.25
CA ALA A 81 11.57 -16.20 -1.22
C ALA A 81 11.48 -16.63 -2.70
N ALA A 82 11.73 -17.90 -3.01
CA ALA A 82 11.59 -18.44 -4.36
C ALA A 82 10.12 -18.47 -4.87
N CYS A 83 9.14 -18.33 -3.97
CA CYS A 83 7.71 -18.36 -4.31
C CYS A 83 7.16 -17.00 -4.76
N PHE A 84 7.91 -15.89 -4.62
CA PHE A 84 7.45 -14.61 -5.13
C PHE A 84 7.59 -14.53 -6.66
N ASP A 85 6.46 -14.56 -7.35
CA ASP A 85 6.38 -14.21 -8.77
C ASP A 85 5.75 -12.82 -8.98
N ARG A 86 6.40 -12.00 -9.82
CA ARG A 86 5.96 -10.63 -10.12
C ARG A 86 4.62 -10.59 -10.85
N ASN A 87 4.37 -11.51 -11.78
CA ASN A 87 3.12 -11.49 -12.54
C ASN A 87 1.94 -11.93 -11.68
N SER A 88 2.15 -12.93 -10.82
CA SER A 88 1.19 -13.43 -9.85
C SER A 88 0.90 -12.39 -8.76
N PHE A 89 1.90 -11.62 -8.32
CA PHE A 89 1.70 -10.46 -7.44
C PHE A 89 0.71 -9.45 -8.03
N PHE A 90 0.92 -9.03 -9.28
CA PHE A 90 0.00 -8.10 -9.94
C PHE A 90 -1.37 -8.72 -10.21
N SER A 91 -1.43 -9.99 -10.60
CA SER A 91 -2.70 -10.69 -10.88
C SER A 91 -3.54 -10.79 -9.61
N ALA A 92 -2.95 -11.19 -8.49
CA ALA A 92 -3.62 -11.24 -7.19
C ALA A 92 -4.26 -9.91 -6.77
N VAL A 93 -3.64 -8.77 -7.13
CA VAL A 93 -4.20 -7.44 -6.86
C VAL A 93 -5.26 -7.05 -7.89
N LEU A 94 -5.04 -7.32 -9.18
CA LEU A 94 -5.97 -6.93 -10.23
C LEU A 94 -7.28 -7.74 -10.17
N ASP A 95 -7.22 -9.01 -9.77
CA ASP A 95 -8.38 -9.92 -9.71
C ASP A 95 -9.41 -9.52 -8.63
N VAL A 96 -8.98 -8.79 -7.60
CA VAL A 96 -9.84 -8.37 -6.48
C VAL A 96 -10.39 -6.95 -6.64
N LEU A 97 -9.98 -6.23 -7.69
CA LEU A 97 -10.40 -4.84 -7.94
C LEU A 97 -11.43 -4.76 -9.07
N GLY A 98 -12.45 -3.92 -8.84
CA GLY A 98 -13.38 -3.49 -9.88
C GLY A 98 -12.78 -2.42 -10.82
N PRO A 99 -13.48 -2.01 -11.89
CA PRO A 99 -13.01 -0.97 -12.80
C PRO A 99 -12.78 0.37 -12.09
N SER A 100 -11.53 0.86 -12.12
CA SER A 100 -11.12 2.16 -11.55
C SER A 100 -9.79 2.64 -12.13
N ARG A 101 -9.46 3.91 -11.91
CA ARG A 101 -8.17 4.48 -12.35
C ARG A 101 -7.00 3.85 -11.61
N VAL A 102 -7.19 3.49 -10.33
CA VAL A 102 -6.22 2.68 -9.58
C VAL A 102 -5.95 1.37 -10.32
N ARG A 103 -6.99 0.60 -10.67
CA ARG A 103 -6.83 -0.68 -11.37
C ARG A 103 -6.15 -0.53 -12.73
N GLU A 104 -6.52 0.48 -13.51
CA GLU A 104 -5.88 0.79 -14.79
C GLU A 104 -4.39 1.12 -14.62
N GLY A 105 -4.05 1.93 -13.62
CA GLY A 105 -2.68 2.28 -13.29
C GLY A 105 -1.86 1.05 -12.89
N ILE A 106 -2.41 0.16 -12.08
CA ILE A 106 -1.76 -1.10 -11.67
C ILE A 106 -1.55 -2.01 -12.90
N GLY A 107 -2.50 -2.06 -13.83
CA GLY A 107 -2.32 -2.74 -15.12
C GLY A 107 -1.15 -2.17 -15.93
N LYS A 108 -0.97 -0.85 -15.95
CA LYS A 108 0.21 -0.20 -16.57
C LYS A 108 1.50 -0.57 -15.82
N ALA A 109 1.47 -0.59 -14.49
CA ALA A 109 2.60 -0.97 -13.65
C ALA A 109 3.07 -2.42 -13.92
N GLN A 110 2.14 -3.36 -14.06
CA GLN A 110 2.46 -4.76 -14.40
C GLN A 110 3.28 -4.85 -15.70
N ASN A 111 2.90 -4.06 -16.70
CA ASN A 111 3.52 -4.06 -18.03
C ASN A 111 4.74 -3.13 -18.14
N LEU A 112 5.03 -2.30 -17.14
CA LEU A 112 6.16 -1.39 -17.17
C LEU A 112 7.47 -2.15 -16.90
N GLY A 113 8.34 -2.17 -17.91
CA GLY A 113 9.65 -2.80 -17.86
C GLY A 113 10.65 -2.11 -16.91
N ASP A 114 11.93 -2.44 -17.08
CA ASP A 114 13.00 -1.83 -16.29
C ASP A 114 13.25 -0.38 -16.75
N VAL A 115 12.89 0.59 -15.90
CA VAL A 115 13.12 2.01 -16.11
C VAL A 115 13.58 2.66 -14.79
N PRO A 116 14.25 3.82 -14.83
CA PRO A 116 14.58 4.55 -13.60
C PRO A 116 13.31 4.90 -12.80
N ALA A 117 13.39 4.82 -11.46
CA ALA A 117 12.24 5.05 -10.57
C ALA A 117 11.56 6.42 -10.80
N ALA A 118 12.32 7.48 -11.06
CA ALA A 118 11.76 8.79 -11.39
C ALA A 118 10.90 8.79 -12.67
N ARG A 119 11.27 7.98 -13.68
CA ARG A 119 10.47 7.81 -14.89
C ARG A 119 9.22 6.96 -14.62
N ALA A 120 9.34 5.92 -13.79
CA ALA A 120 8.19 5.14 -13.35
C ALA A 120 7.19 6.01 -12.58
N ALA A 121 7.64 6.84 -11.63
CA ALA A 121 6.80 7.79 -10.89
C ALA A 121 6.09 8.79 -11.82
N TRP A 122 6.79 9.30 -12.85
CA TRP A 122 6.15 10.16 -13.84
C TRP A 122 5.06 9.45 -14.65
N SER A 123 5.23 8.16 -14.95
CA SER A 123 4.29 7.38 -15.77
C SER A 123 3.13 6.76 -14.99
N LEU A 124 3.36 6.34 -13.75
CA LEU A 124 2.43 5.57 -12.93
C LEU A 124 1.76 6.41 -11.83
N GLY A 125 2.27 7.61 -11.60
CA GLY A 125 1.83 8.52 -10.55
C GLY A 125 2.91 8.71 -9.50
N SER A 126 3.05 9.96 -9.04
CA SER A 126 4.10 10.36 -8.09
C SER A 126 3.55 10.76 -6.72
N GLY A 127 2.24 10.69 -6.54
CA GLY A 127 1.50 11.20 -5.38
C GLY A 127 1.32 12.71 -5.38
N MET A 128 1.71 13.41 -6.44
CA MET A 128 1.52 14.87 -6.58
C MET A 128 0.06 15.29 -6.42
N ALA A 129 -0.87 14.46 -6.87
CA ALA A 129 -2.31 14.71 -6.74
C ALA A 129 -2.88 14.30 -5.38
N VAL A 130 -2.05 13.76 -4.46
CA VAL A 130 -2.44 13.20 -3.15
C VAL A 130 -3.63 12.24 -3.32
N ALA A 131 -3.59 11.41 -4.36
CA ALA A 131 -4.69 10.55 -4.78
C ALA A 131 -4.22 9.11 -4.95
N ALA A 132 -5.09 8.15 -4.63
CA ALA A 132 -4.77 6.73 -4.71
C ALA A 132 -4.30 6.32 -6.13
N PHE A 133 -5.03 6.73 -7.17
CA PHE A 133 -4.68 6.44 -8.57
C PHE A 133 -3.37 7.09 -9.04
N ASP A 134 -2.88 8.11 -8.33
CA ASP A 134 -1.61 8.80 -8.62
C ASP A 134 -0.48 8.31 -7.68
N THR A 135 -0.72 7.34 -6.81
CA THR A 135 0.27 6.90 -5.80
C THR A 135 0.48 5.39 -5.82
N VAL A 136 -0.62 4.64 -5.73
CA VAL A 136 -0.60 3.18 -5.53
C VAL A 136 0.06 2.44 -6.69
N PRO A 137 -0.21 2.74 -7.98
CA PRO A 137 0.41 2.02 -9.08
C PRO A 137 1.94 2.06 -9.07
N PHE A 138 2.52 3.23 -8.81
CA PHE A 138 3.97 3.38 -8.67
C PHE A 138 4.52 2.60 -7.48
N CYS A 139 3.85 2.65 -6.33
CA CYS A 139 4.28 1.92 -5.14
C CYS A 139 4.29 0.40 -5.36
N LEU A 140 3.25 -0.15 -6.00
CA LEU A 140 3.20 -1.58 -6.31
C LEU A 140 4.27 -1.99 -7.33
N TRP A 141 4.60 -1.11 -8.29
CA TRP A 141 5.72 -1.33 -9.21
C TRP A 141 7.06 -1.43 -8.47
N VAL A 142 7.34 -0.51 -7.53
CA VAL A 142 8.57 -0.54 -6.73
C VAL A 142 8.63 -1.80 -5.86
N ALA A 143 7.54 -2.11 -5.16
CA ALA A 143 7.47 -3.30 -4.30
C ALA A 143 7.72 -4.60 -5.08
N ALA A 144 7.10 -4.76 -6.24
CA ALA A 144 7.30 -5.94 -7.09
C ALA A 144 8.69 -6.02 -7.73
N ARG A 145 9.39 -4.89 -7.87
CA ARG A 145 10.76 -4.82 -8.38
C ARG A 145 11.80 -5.13 -7.30
N ARG A 146 11.51 -4.75 -6.05
CA ARG A 146 12.41 -4.88 -4.89
C ARG A 146 11.74 -5.64 -3.73
N PRO A 147 11.20 -6.85 -3.94
CA PRO A 147 10.44 -7.55 -2.91
C PRO A 147 11.29 -7.99 -1.71
N PHE A 148 12.62 -8.07 -1.87
CA PHE A 148 13.53 -8.61 -0.86
C PHE A 148 14.68 -7.64 -0.52
N ASP A 149 14.50 -6.34 -0.79
CA ASP A 149 15.50 -5.33 -0.49
C ASP A 149 14.79 -4.04 -0.06
N TYR A 150 14.47 -3.96 1.23
CA TYR A 150 13.75 -2.84 1.83
C TYR A 150 14.48 -1.52 1.62
N ALA A 151 15.81 -1.52 1.76
CA ALA A 151 16.61 -0.31 1.63
C ALA A 151 16.63 0.20 0.18
N ALA A 152 16.76 -0.67 -0.82
CA ALA A 152 16.66 -0.28 -2.22
C ALA A 152 15.23 0.14 -2.58
N ALA A 153 14.21 -0.58 -2.10
CA ALA A 153 12.81 -0.24 -2.34
C ALA A 153 12.48 1.17 -1.84
N LEU A 154 12.89 1.53 -0.63
CA LEU A 154 12.66 2.87 -0.06
C LEU A 154 13.39 3.97 -0.83
N ARG A 155 14.62 3.72 -1.30
CA ARG A 155 15.34 4.67 -2.16
C ARG A 155 14.62 4.92 -3.48
N GLU A 156 14.05 3.87 -4.09
CA GLU A 156 13.27 4.00 -5.31
C GLU A 156 11.92 4.67 -5.06
N ALA A 157 11.23 4.33 -3.96
CA ALA A 157 9.95 4.93 -3.57
C ALA A 157 10.06 6.45 -3.32
N ALA A 158 11.20 6.91 -2.79
CA ALA A 158 11.49 8.33 -2.57
C ALA A 158 11.62 9.16 -3.86
N ALA A 159 11.58 8.53 -5.04
CA ALA A 159 11.45 9.22 -6.32
C ALA A 159 10.03 9.80 -6.55
N GLY A 160 9.04 9.36 -5.77
CA GLY A 160 7.74 10.02 -5.68
C GLY A 160 7.85 11.45 -5.13
N ILE A 161 6.82 12.24 -5.36
CA ILE A 161 6.69 13.60 -4.80
C ILE A 161 6.11 13.54 -3.39
N ASP A 162 5.07 12.73 -3.18
CA ASP A 162 4.49 12.41 -1.87
C ASP A 162 5.31 11.33 -1.17
N ARG A 163 6.56 11.69 -0.81
CA ARG A 163 7.61 10.73 -0.43
C ARG A 163 7.29 9.94 0.82
N ASP A 164 6.70 10.57 1.82
CA ASP A 164 6.29 9.92 3.06
C ASP A 164 5.25 8.85 2.76
N THR A 165 4.22 9.16 1.96
CA THR A 165 3.19 8.21 1.58
C THR A 165 3.74 7.07 0.70
N THR A 166 4.54 7.38 -0.33
CA THR A 166 5.11 6.33 -1.19
C THR A 166 6.05 5.41 -0.40
N CYS A 167 6.89 5.96 0.47
CA CYS A 167 7.76 5.17 1.35
C CYS A 167 6.96 4.33 2.35
N ALA A 168 5.86 4.85 2.91
CA ALA A 168 5.02 4.12 3.85
C ALA A 168 4.36 2.90 3.18
N ILE A 169 3.80 3.07 1.97
CA ILE A 169 3.18 1.97 1.22
C ILE A 169 4.23 0.93 0.84
N VAL A 170 5.32 1.36 0.19
CA VAL A 170 6.36 0.44 -0.30
C VAL A 170 7.03 -0.29 0.86
N GLY A 171 7.41 0.44 1.91
CA GLY A 171 8.04 -0.13 3.09
C GLY A 171 7.14 -1.13 3.80
N GLY A 172 5.86 -0.79 3.97
CA GLY A 172 4.88 -1.67 4.60
C GLY A 172 4.68 -3.00 3.85
N ILE A 173 4.80 -3.00 2.52
CA ILE A 173 4.71 -4.23 1.72
C ILE A 173 6.02 -5.01 1.77
N VAL A 174 7.15 -4.35 1.47
CA VAL A 174 8.45 -5.04 1.26
C VAL A 174 9.04 -5.59 2.55
N VAL A 175 8.78 -4.96 3.71
CA VAL A 175 9.26 -5.47 5.00
C VAL A 175 8.71 -6.85 5.34
N LEU A 176 7.60 -7.26 4.72
CA LEU A 176 6.95 -8.56 4.97
C LEU A 176 7.69 -9.74 4.32
N SER A 177 8.60 -9.47 3.39
CA SER A 177 9.35 -10.49 2.65
C SER A 177 10.87 -10.28 2.66
N ASP A 178 11.37 -9.09 2.98
CA ASP A 178 12.80 -8.85 3.09
C ASP A 178 13.42 -9.53 4.34
N PRO A 179 14.33 -10.51 4.18
CA PRO A 179 15.00 -11.14 5.32
C PRO A 179 15.90 -10.17 6.11
N GLY A 180 16.38 -9.08 5.48
CA GLY A 180 17.18 -8.05 6.14
C GLY A 180 16.35 -7.04 6.93
N GLY A 181 15.05 -6.96 6.67
CA GLY A 181 14.12 -6.06 7.34
C GLY A 181 14.53 -4.59 7.27
N VAL A 182 14.09 -3.81 8.26
CA VAL A 182 14.43 -2.38 8.35
C VAL A 182 15.88 -2.22 8.84
N PRO A 183 16.74 -1.47 8.13
CA PRO A 183 18.10 -1.19 8.61
C PRO A 183 18.11 -0.57 10.00
N GLU A 184 18.90 -1.11 10.93
CA GLU A 184 18.86 -0.67 12.33
C GLU A 184 19.13 0.83 12.50
N ALA A 185 20.02 1.40 11.70
CA ALA A 185 20.34 2.82 11.74
C ALA A 185 19.11 3.69 11.39
N TRP A 186 18.24 3.20 10.51
CA TRP A 186 16.99 3.87 10.16
C TRP A 186 15.94 3.68 11.24
N ALA A 187 15.83 2.47 11.80
CA ALA A 187 14.92 2.20 12.91
C ALA A 187 15.23 3.06 14.15
N ARG A 188 16.51 3.28 14.47
CA ARG A 188 16.94 4.17 15.57
C ARG A 188 16.69 5.65 15.29
N ALA A 189 16.62 6.06 14.03
CA ALA A 189 16.35 7.44 13.65
C ALA A 189 14.85 7.77 13.61
N ALA A 190 13.99 6.74 13.54
CA ALA A 190 12.54 6.91 13.61
C ALA A 190 12.09 7.29 15.03
N GLU A 191 10.99 8.04 15.12
CA GLU A 191 10.35 8.31 16.41
C GLU A 191 9.95 6.99 17.08
N PRO A 192 10.24 6.80 18.38
CA PRO A 192 9.85 5.59 19.08
C PRO A 192 8.33 5.44 19.09
N LEU A 193 7.86 4.19 19.01
CA LEU A 193 6.45 3.90 19.20
C LEU A 193 6.00 4.31 20.62
N PRO A 194 4.77 4.82 20.79
CA PRO A 194 4.24 5.10 22.11
C PRO A 194 4.30 3.88 23.03
N ASP A 195 4.67 4.06 24.31
CA ASP A 195 4.83 2.99 25.30
C ASP A 195 3.61 2.05 25.42
N SER A 196 2.42 2.58 25.14
CA SER A 196 1.16 1.83 25.15
C SER A 196 1.06 0.78 24.05
N ILE A 197 1.72 1.01 22.92
CA ILE A 197 1.82 0.07 21.79
C ILE A 197 2.96 -0.90 22.03
N THR A 198 4.12 -0.38 22.47
CA THR A 198 5.31 -1.20 22.76
C THR A 198 5.02 -2.30 23.78
N ARG A 199 4.28 -1.98 24.86
CA ARG A 199 3.87 -3.00 25.85
C ARG A 199 3.00 -4.10 25.27
N LYS A 200 2.00 -3.76 24.46
CA LYS A 200 1.08 -4.75 23.86
C LYS A 200 1.78 -5.72 22.91
N LEU A 201 2.78 -5.25 22.15
CA LEU A 201 3.55 -6.08 21.22
C LEU A 201 4.53 -7.03 21.92
N LEU A 202 5.00 -6.68 23.12
CA LEU A 202 5.86 -7.54 23.94
C LEU A 202 5.07 -8.58 24.74
N GLU A 203 3.76 -8.41 24.87
CA GLU A 203 2.84 -9.30 25.61
C GLU A 203 2.08 -10.29 24.70
N SER A 204 2.23 -10.17 23.37
CA SER A 204 1.57 -10.99 22.33
C SER A 204 2.53 -11.94 21.63
#